data_AF-A0ABD3N9T2-F1
#
_entry.id   AF-A0ABD3N9T2-F1
#
_cell.length_a   1.000
_cell.length_b   1.000
_cell.length_c   1.000
_cell.angle_alpha   90.00
_cell.angle_beta   90.00
_cell.angle_gamma   90.00
#
_symmetry.space_group_name_H-M   'P 1'
#
loop_
_entity.id
_entity.type
_entity.pdbx_description
1 polymer ?
#
loop_
_entity_poly.entity_id
_entity_poly.type
_entity_poly.pdbx_seq_one_letter_code
_entity_poly.pdbx_strand_id
1 'polypeptide(L)'
;MGQTGISAFFVGTVIEGLVSLILVGLWGAALPIIMDPVNGLAQMYVGKNKDDGNDVNDFQPIISNANLYFTSWGAGVCAVMILAMYIRERLGGSGTGMGYTANWYLLMLSSVIVIIESMRFKNQVCVLDHGTASITCNRNTYGLVTGCIGLGVSFLISLFSSLGKDSALITTIFGFIMAILYTLCAGLLTFDNGPATYIGNHYLSAWAGFFLSFTIFGSVLKEFLGAGDASTAAAGTAGDDVEMDRI
;
A
#
# COMPACT_ATOMS: atom_id res chain seq x y z
N MET A 1 19.63 -30.42 -5.85
CA MET A 1 18.50 -31.10 -5.19
C MET A 1 17.30 -31.01 -6.11
N GLY A 2 16.84 -32.15 -6.64
CA GLY A 2 15.73 -32.17 -7.60
C GLY A 2 14.40 -31.90 -6.91
N GLN A 3 13.73 -30.80 -7.25
CA GLN A 3 12.31 -30.63 -6.94
C GLN A 3 11.54 -31.70 -7.70
N THR A 4 11.17 -32.77 -7.01
CA THR A 4 10.32 -33.83 -7.55
C THR A 4 8.98 -33.74 -6.83
N GLY A 5 7.96 -33.25 -7.54
CA GLY A 5 6.62 -33.09 -6.98
C GLY A 5 5.79 -31.99 -7.66
N ILE A 6 4.51 -31.90 -7.26
CA ILE A 6 3.54 -30.90 -7.74
C ILE A 6 4.06 -29.46 -7.56
N SER A 7 4.93 -29.22 -6.57
CA SER A 7 5.57 -27.92 -6.35
C SER A 7 6.36 -27.42 -7.56
N ALA A 8 6.97 -28.31 -8.35
CA ALA A 8 7.68 -27.94 -9.58
C ALA A 8 6.74 -27.42 -10.70
N PHE A 9 5.44 -27.75 -10.62
CA PHE A 9 4.44 -27.27 -11.58
C PHE A 9 3.80 -25.94 -11.18
N PHE A 10 3.93 -25.52 -9.92
CA PHE A 10 3.27 -24.31 -9.43
C PHE A 10 4.25 -23.17 -9.23
N VAL A 11 5.33 -23.39 -8.49
CA VAL A 11 6.26 -22.32 -8.09
C VAL A 11 7.05 -21.83 -9.31
N GLY A 12 6.99 -20.52 -9.56
CA GLY A 12 7.71 -19.85 -10.65
C GLY A 12 7.07 -20.05 -12.04
N THR A 13 5.87 -20.62 -12.11
CA THR A 13 5.18 -20.89 -13.39
C THR A 13 4.20 -19.79 -13.77
N VAL A 14 3.87 -19.70 -15.07
CA VAL A 14 2.86 -18.74 -15.59
C VAL A 14 1.50 -18.92 -14.91
N ILE A 15 1.19 -20.12 -14.44
CA ILE A 15 -0.06 -20.43 -13.73
C ILE A 15 -0.14 -19.69 -12.40
N GLU A 16 0.96 -19.64 -11.62
CA GLU A 16 1.01 -18.88 -10.37
C GLU A 16 0.75 -17.37 -10.61
N GLY A 17 1.35 -16.82 -11.67
CA GLY A 17 1.09 -15.46 -12.11
C GLY A 17 -0.37 -15.20 -12.48
N LEU A 18 -0.98 -16.12 -13.21
CA LEU A 18 -2.38 -16.01 -13.60
C LEU A 18 -3.31 -16.08 -12.38
N VAL A 19 -3.06 -17.02 -11.46
CA VAL A 19 -3.85 -17.21 -10.24
C VAL A 19 -3.72 -15.99 -9.32
N SER A 20 -2.51 -15.45 -9.15
CA SER A 20 -2.30 -14.24 -8.35
C SER A 20 -2.98 -13.01 -8.96
N LEU A 21 -2.96 -12.87 -10.30
CA LEU A 21 -3.68 -11.81 -11.00
C LEU A 21 -5.20 -11.95 -10.84
N ILE A 22 -5.74 -13.16 -10.95
CA ILE A 22 -7.17 -13.44 -10.68
C ILE A 22 -7.51 -13.09 -9.24
N LEU A 23 -6.67 -13.45 -8.27
CA LEU A 23 -6.88 -13.15 -6.85
C LEU A 23 -6.96 -11.63 -6.60
N VAL A 24 -6.03 -10.86 -7.16
CA VAL A 24 -6.03 -9.39 -7.08
C VAL A 24 -7.26 -8.80 -7.79
N GLY A 25 -7.64 -9.33 -8.95
CA GLY A 25 -8.82 -8.89 -9.70
C GLY A 25 -10.13 -9.16 -8.94
N LEU A 26 -10.29 -10.35 -8.36
CA LEU A 26 -11.44 -10.71 -7.53
C LEU A 26 -11.52 -9.82 -6.29
N TRP A 27 -10.39 -9.58 -5.63
CA TRP A 27 -10.33 -8.65 -4.50
C TRP A 27 -10.73 -7.23 -4.92
N GLY A 28 -10.18 -6.72 -6.01
CA GLY A 28 -10.49 -5.39 -6.54
C GLY A 28 -11.96 -5.22 -6.97
N ALA A 29 -12.61 -6.30 -7.41
CA ALA A 29 -14.03 -6.31 -7.75
C ALA A 29 -14.94 -6.41 -6.52
N ALA A 30 -14.54 -7.19 -5.50
CA ALA A 30 -15.31 -7.37 -4.27
C ALA A 30 -15.20 -6.16 -3.33
N LEU A 31 -14.05 -5.50 -3.28
CA LEU A 31 -13.77 -4.42 -2.34
C LEU A 31 -14.76 -3.26 -2.44
N PRO A 32 -15.11 -2.71 -3.63
CA PRO A 32 -16.09 -1.65 -3.73
C PRO A 32 -17.46 -2.03 -3.15
N ILE A 33 -17.88 -3.29 -3.31
CA ILE A 33 -19.18 -3.78 -2.81
C ILE A 33 -19.16 -3.88 -1.28
N ILE A 34 -18.09 -4.47 -0.73
CA ILE A 34 -17.92 -4.66 0.72
C ILE A 34 -17.76 -3.32 1.45
N MET A 35 -17.02 -2.39 0.84
CA MET A 35 -16.68 -1.09 1.40
C MET A 35 -17.65 0.03 1.00
N ASP A 36 -18.75 -0.30 0.33
CA ASP A 36 -19.79 0.69 0.03
C ASP A 36 -20.59 0.97 1.32
N PRO A 37 -20.51 2.20 1.88
CA PRO A 37 -21.30 2.58 3.04
C PRO A 37 -22.82 2.58 2.79
N VAL A 38 -23.27 2.57 1.52
CA VAL A 38 -24.69 2.43 1.16
C VAL A 38 -25.18 1.00 1.43
N ASN A 39 -24.33 0.00 1.22
CA ASN A 39 -24.68 -1.41 1.47
C ASN A 39 -24.64 -1.76 2.97
N GLY A 40 -23.95 -0.98 3.80
CA GLY A 40 -23.89 -1.17 5.25
C GLY A 40 -23.07 -2.39 5.71
N LEU A 41 -22.35 -3.07 4.80
CA LEU A 41 -21.68 -4.35 5.08
C LEU A 41 -20.47 -4.19 6.03
N ALA A 42 -19.39 -3.56 5.54
CA ALA A 42 -18.19 -3.30 6.34
C ALA A 42 -18.12 -1.85 6.86
N GLN A 43 -18.78 -0.93 6.17
CA GLN A 43 -18.91 0.47 6.55
C GLN A 43 -20.38 0.90 6.46
N MET A 44 -20.77 1.91 7.24
CA MET A 44 -22.07 2.57 7.13
C MET A 44 -21.93 4.09 7.32
N TYR A 45 -22.84 4.85 6.73
CA TYR A 45 -23.00 6.27 7.10
C TYR A 45 -23.70 6.36 8.45
N VAL A 46 -23.14 7.12 9.38
CA VAL A 46 -23.84 7.47 10.62
C VAL A 46 -24.36 8.89 10.49
N GLY A 47 -25.65 9.00 10.21
CA GLY A 47 -26.35 10.25 10.33
C GLY A 47 -26.56 10.58 11.81
N LYS A 48 -26.20 11.80 12.24
CA LYS A 48 -26.78 12.37 13.45
C LYS A 48 -28.29 12.48 13.24
N ASN A 49 -29.07 12.07 14.24
CA ASN A 49 -30.53 12.11 14.18
C ASN A 49 -31.00 13.50 13.71
N LYS A 50 -31.94 13.51 12.76
CA LYS A 50 -32.59 14.73 12.24
C LYS A 50 -33.29 15.57 13.30
N ASP A 51 -33.45 15.05 14.52
CA ASP A 51 -34.22 15.67 15.58
C ASP A 51 -33.49 16.84 16.28
N ASP A 52 -32.18 17.02 16.06
CA ASP A 52 -31.40 18.07 16.76
C ASP A 52 -31.37 19.44 16.04
N GLY A 53 -32.12 19.61 14.95
CA GLY A 53 -32.30 20.90 14.26
C GLY A 53 -31.04 21.54 13.66
N ASN A 54 -29.87 20.93 13.86
CA ASN A 54 -28.60 21.28 13.21
C ASN A 54 -28.36 20.30 12.05
N ASP A 55 -28.65 20.76 10.84
CA ASP A 55 -28.48 20.09 9.54
C ASP A 55 -27.00 19.82 9.16
N VAL A 56 -26.16 19.42 10.12
CA VAL A 56 -24.80 18.96 9.81
C VAL A 56 -24.87 17.49 9.43
N ASN A 57 -25.16 17.24 8.16
CA ASN A 57 -25.07 15.91 7.57
C ASN A 57 -23.58 15.52 7.43
N ASP A 58 -23.00 14.95 8.49
CA ASP A 58 -21.67 14.33 8.42
C ASP A 58 -21.77 13.03 7.61
N PHE A 59 -21.61 13.12 6.29
CA PHE A 59 -21.56 11.97 5.37
C PHE A 59 -20.21 11.24 5.43
N GLN A 60 -19.70 10.97 6.62
CA GLN A 60 -18.44 10.25 6.77
C GLN A 60 -18.72 8.76 7.07
N PRO A 61 -18.18 7.84 6.26
CA PRO A 61 -18.37 6.41 6.50
C PRO A 61 -17.57 5.98 7.72
N ILE A 62 -18.21 5.24 8.63
CA ILE A 62 -17.54 4.57 9.75
C ILE A 62 -17.65 3.06 9.63
N ILE A 63 -16.66 2.37 10.20
CA ILE A 63 -16.59 0.91 10.17
C ILE A 63 -17.75 0.32 10.99
N SER A 64 -18.63 -0.42 10.32
CA SER A 64 -19.76 -1.13 10.93
C SER A 64 -19.37 -2.54 11.38
N ASN A 65 -18.56 -3.22 10.58
CA ASN A 65 -18.07 -4.57 10.85
C ASN A 65 -16.55 -4.62 10.69
N ALA A 66 -15.84 -4.49 11.82
CA ALA A 66 -14.38 -4.46 11.84
C ALA A 66 -13.74 -5.74 11.28
N ASN A 67 -14.30 -6.92 11.59
CA ASN A 67 -13.74 -8.18 11.13
C ASN A 67 -13.78 -8.28 9.60
N LEU A 68 -14.94 -8.00 9.00
CA LEU A 68 -15.08 -8.01 7.54
C LEU A 68 -14.17 -6.96 6.91
N TYR A 69 -14.17 -5.74 7.48
CA TYR A 69 -13.35 -4.63 6.99
C TYR A 69 -11.85 -4.96 6.97
N PHE A 70 -11.27 -5.34 8.11
CA PHE A 70 -9.83 -5.60 8.21
C PHE A 70 -9.42 -6.89 7.50
N THR A 71 -10.29 -7.91 7.46
CA THR A 71 -10.01 -9.14 6.70
C THR A 71 -9.96 -8.87 5.20
N SER A 72 -10.87 -8.05 4.66
CA SER A 72 -10.84 -7.65 3.25
C SER A 72 -9.59 -6.83 2.91
N TRP A 73 -9.15 -5.93 3.80
CA TRP A 73 -7.88 -5.20 3.64
C TRP A 73 -6.67 -6.14 3.66
N GLY A 74 -6.60 -7.03 4.66
CA GLY A 74 -5.53 -8.01 4.79
C GLY A 74 -5.44 -8.93 3.58
N ALA A 75 -6.57 -9.43 3.08
CA ALA A 75 -6.63 -10.25 1.86
C ALA A 75 -6.06 -9.51 0.64
N GLY A 76 -6.35 -8.21 0.51
CA GLY A 76 -5.79 -7.37 -0.56
C GLY A 76 -4.28 -7.22 -0.48
N VAL A 77 -3.78 -6.93 0.72
CA VAL A 77 -2.34 -6.84 0.99
C VAL A 77 -1.64 -8.16 0.66
N CYS A 78 -2.18 -9.29 1.12
CA CYS A 78 -1.65 -10.61 0.80
C CYS A 78 -1.66 -10.90 -0.70
N ALA A 79 -2.76 -10.61 -1.40
CA ALA A 79 -2.88 -10.84 -2.84
C ALA A 79 -1.85 -10.03 -3.64
N VAL A 80 -1.69 -8.75 -3.30
CA VAL A 80 -0.71 -7.86 -3.94
C VAL A 80 0.72 -8.29 -3.62
N MET A 81 1.01 -8.72 -2.39
CA MET A 81 2.33 -9.27 -2.04
C MET A 81 2.67 -10.52 -2.85
N ILE A 82 1.74 -11.46 -3.01
CA ILE A 82 1.94 -12.67 -3.82
C ILE A 82 2.23 -12.28 -5.28
N LEU A 83 1.42 -11.38 -5.85
CA LEU A 83 1.64 -10.91 -7.21
C LEU A 83 3.00 -10.20 -7.37
N ALA A 84 3.39 -9.37 -6.41
CA ALA A 84 4.67 -8.66 -6.41
C ALA A 84 5.86 -9.64 -6.37
N MET A 85 5.77 -10.69 -5.54
CA MET A 85 6.79 -11.74 -5.47
C MET A 85 6.90 -12.49 -6.80
N TYR A 86 5.77 -12.89 -7.39
CA TYR A 86 5.73 -13.56 -8.69
C TYR A 86 6.35 -12.71 -9.80
N ILE A 87 5.96 -11.44 -9.92
CA ILE A 87 6.47 -10.53 -10.97
C ILE A 87 8.00 -10.41 -10.85
N ARG A 88 8.52 -10.28 -9.62
CA ARG A 88 9.95 -10.13 -9.38
C ARG A 88 10.72 -11.39 -9.78
N GLU A 89 10.24 -12.56 -9.37
CA GLU A 89 10.86 -13.85 -9.70
C GLU A 89 10.89 -14.04 -11.23
N ARG A 90 9.79 -13.71 -11.92
CA ARG A 90 9.70 -13.94 -13.36
C ARG A 90 10.56 -12.99 -14.19
N LEU A 91 10.70 -11.74 -13.76
CA LEU A 91 11.45 -10.71 -14.49
C LEU A 91 12.96 -10.71 -14.18
N GLY A 92 13.44 -11.71 -13.44
CA GLY A 92 14.88 -11.97 -13.30
C GLY A 92 15.55 -11.15 -12.21
N GLY A 93 14.81 -10.69 -11.21
CA GLY A 93 15.37 -10.05 -10.01
C GLY A 93 16.13 -11.07 -9.15
N SER A 94 17.35 -11.44 -9.55
CA SER A 94 18.20 -12.43 -8.84
C SER A 94 19.03 -11.83 -7.69
N GLY A 95 18.84 -10.56 -7.35
CA GLY A 95 19.68 -9.82 -6.40
C GLY A 95 18.93 -9.31 -5.17
N THR A 96 19.70 -9.08 -4.11
CA THR A 96 19.44 -8.57 -2.75
C THR A 96 18.45 -7.40 -2.55
N GLY A 97 17.80 -6.88 -3.59
CA GLY A 97 16.80 -5.78 -3.54
C GLY A 97 15.40 -6.18 -3.06
N MET A 98 15.23 -7.37 -2.49
CA MET A 98 13.94 -8.00 -2.17
C MET A 98 13.03 -7.16 -1.26
N GLY A 99 13.59 -6.31 -0.40
CA GLY A 99 12.84 -5.60 0.63
C GLY A 99 12.00 -4.41 0.15
N TYR A 100 12.52 -3.58 -0.76
CA TYR A 100 11.86 -2.29 -1.07
C TYR A 100 10.89 -2.37 -2.25
N THR A 101 11.06 -3.27 -3.21
CA THR A 101 10.14 -3.40 -4.36
C THR A 101 8.72 -3.76 -3.92
N ALA A 102 8.58 -4.66 -2.94
CA ALA A 102 7.27 -5.00 -2.37
C ALA A 102 6.58 -3.77 -1.76
N ASN A 103 7.34 -2.90 -1.09
CA ASN A 103 6.80 -1.67 -0.52
C ASN A 103 6.32 -0.69 -1.60
N TRP A 104 6.97 -0.63 -2.76
CA TRP A 104 6.49 0.17 -3.90
C TRP A 104 5.15 -0.35 -4.45
N TYR A 105 4.95 -1.66 -4.54
CA TYR A 105 3.66 -2.23 -4.92
C TYR A 105 2.56 -1.94 -3.88
N LEU A 106 2.89 -2.00 -2.59
CA LEU A 106 1.96 -1.63 -1.52
C LEU A 106 1.66 -0.13 -1.55
N LEU A 107 2.65 0.72 -1.84
CA LEU A 107 2.45 2.16 -1.98
C LEU A 107 1.53 2.46 -3.17
N MET A 108 1.72 1.75 -4.29
CA MET A 108 0.85 1.80 -5.46
C MET A 108 -0.61 1.45 -5.09
N LEU A 109 -0.82 0.35 -4.34
CA LEU A 109 -2.13 -0.04 -3.84
C LEU A 109 -2.76 1.07 -2.98
N SER A 110 -1.98 1.62 -2.05
CA SER A 110 -2.40 2.72 -1.18
C SER A 110 -2.79 3.95 -1.99
N SER A 111 -2.01 4.32 -3.00
CA SER A 111 -2.28 5.43 -3.92
C SER A 111 -3.59 5.24 -4.70
N VAL A 112 -3.86 4.03 -5.21
CA VAL A 112 -5.11 3.71 -5.90
C VAL A 112 -6.32 3.92 -4.99
N ILE A 113 -6.24 3.44 -3.74
CA ILE A 113 -7.33 3.61 -2.78
C ILE A 113 -7.54 5.09 -2.44
N VAL A 114 -6.46 5.87 -2.23
CA VAL A 114 -6.57 7.32 -2.03
C VAL A 114 -7.25 8.01 -3.22
N ILE A 115 -6.91 7.65 -4.46
CA ILE A 115 -7.55 8.22 -5.67
C ILE A 115 -9.05 7.90 -5.68
N ILE A 116 -9.42 6.63 -5.51
CA ILE A 116 -10.82 6.17 -5.54
C ILE A 116 -11.64 6.89 -4.47
N GLU A 117 -11.13 6.93 -3.24
CA GLU A 117 -11.82 7.58 -2.12
C GLU A 117 -11.90 9.10 -2.28
N SER A 118 -10.85 9.74 -2.80
CA SER A 118 -10.85 11.19 -3.08
C SER A 118 -11.86 11.56 -4.17
N MET A 119 -12.00 10.73 -5.21
CA MET A 119 -12.99 10.92 -6.27
C MET A 119 -14.41 10.72 -5.76
N ARG A 120 -14.63 9.68 -4.94
CA ARG A 120 -15.92 9.44 -4.27
C ARG A 120 -16.32 10.64 -3.40
N PHE A 121 -15.40 11.10 -2.56
CA PHE A 121 -15.63 12.26 -1.69
C PHE A 121 -15.94 13.52 -2.50
N LYS A 122 -15.19 13.77 -3.59
CA LYS A 122 -15.42 14.93 -4.46
C LYS A 122 -16.83 14.95 -5.04
N ASN A 123 -17.32 13.82 -5.54
CA ASN A 123 -18.65 13.71 -6.13
C ASN A 123 -19.78 13.87 -5.10
N GLN A 124 -19.56 13.47 -3.85
CA GLN A 124 -20.58 13.50 -2.80
C GLN A 124 -20.64 14.86 -2.08
N VAL A 125 -19.49 15.44 -1.75
CA VAL A 125 -19.41 16.60 -0.83
C VAL A 125 -19.11 17.91 -1.56
N CYS A 126 -18.22 17.91 -2.56
CA CYS A 126 -17.79 19.15 -3.21
C CYS A 126 -18.82 19.72 -4.20
N VAL A 127 -19.84 18.95 -4.58
CA VAL A 127 -20.90 19.39 -5.49
C VAL A 127 -21.99 20.19 -4.77
N LEU A 128 -22.02 20.16 -3.43
CA LEU A 128 -23.00 20.88 -2.62
C LEU A 128 -22.51 22.31 -2.33
N ASP A 129 -23.21 23.30 -2.90
CA ASP A 129 -22.81 24.71 -3.09
C ASP A 129 -22.70 25.61 -1.82
N HIS A 130 -22.48 25.05 -0.64
CA HIS A 130 -22.46 25.82 0.61
C HIS A 130 -21.06 25.90 1.22
N GLY A 131 -20.31 26.96 0.86
CA GLY A 131 -19.23 27.65 1.60
C GLY A 131 -18.14 26.84 2.31
N THR A 132 -18.50 26.07 3.33
CA THR A 132 -17.62 25.19 4.12
C THR A 132 -17.03 24.05 3.30
N ALA A 133 -17.64 23.70 2.17
CA ALA A 133 -17.11 22.69 1.24
C ALA A 133 -15.75 23.08 0.63
N SER A 134 -15.42 24.37 0.49
CA SER A 134 -14.25 24.83 -0.28
C SER A 134 -12.90 24.38 0.31
N ILE A 135 -12.69 24.57 1.62
CA ILE A 135 -11.42 24.19 2.29
C ILE A 135 -11.25 22.67 2.30
N THR A 136 -12.28 21.93 2.72
CA THR A 136 -12.25 20.46 2.76
C THR A 136 -12.06 19.87 1.37
N CYS A 137 -12.69 20.46 0.34
CA CYS A 137 -12.51 20.02 -1.05
C CYS A 137 -11.09 20.29 -1.57
N ASN A 138 -10.47 21.41 -1.21
CA ASN A 138 -9.08 21.70 -1.57
C ASN A 138 -8.12 20.69 -0.92
N ARG A 139 -8.36 20.33 0.36
CA ARG A 139 -7.58 19.29 1.06
C ARG A 139 -7.78 17.91 0.43
N ASN A 140 -9.01 17.57 0.05
CA ASN A 140 -9.30 16.34 -0.70
C ASN A 140 -8.61 16.33 -2.08
N THR A 141 -8.57 17.48 -2.76
CA THR A 141 -7.88 17.63 -4.04
C THR A 141 -6.37 17.41 -3.89
N TYR A 142 -5.77 17.85 -2.77
CA TYR A 142 -4.38 17.52 -2.46
C TYR A 142 -4.18 16.00 -2.31
N GLY A 143 -5.08 15.32 -1.59
CA GLY A 143 -5.07 13.86 -1.47
C GLY A 143 -5.12 13.16 -2.84
N LEU A 144 -6.03 13.59 -3.71
CA LEU A 144 -6.17 13.07 -5.08
C LEU A 144 -4.86 13.24 -5.88
N VAL A 145 -4.27 14.45 -5.85
CA VAL A 145 -3.03 14.75 -6.57
C VAL A 145 -1.87 13.90 -6.04
N THR A 146 -1.72 13.81 -4.71
CA THR A 146 -0.70 12.96 -4.08
C THR A 146 -0.89 11.49 -4.45
N GLY A 147 -2.14 11.00 -4.48
CA GLY A 147 -2.46 9.66 -4.96
C GLY A 147 -2.02 9.44 -6.41
N CYS A 148 -2.33 10.36 -7.33
CA CYS A 148 -1.91 10.27 -8.73
C CYS A 148 -0.38 10.26 -8.89
N ILE A 149 0.32 11.15 -8.17
CA ILE A 149 1.80 11.19 -8.17
C ILE A 149 2.36 9.88 -7.62
N GLY A 150 1.84 9.40 -6.48
CA GLY A 150 2.27 8.17 -5.85
C GLY A 150 2.05 6.93 -6.71
N LEU A 151 0.93 6.85 -7.40
CA LEU A 151 0.64 5.80 -8.38
C LEU A 151 1.66 5.82 -9.52
N GLY A 152 1.89 7.00 -10.12
CA GLY A 152 2.83 7.14 -11.23
C GLY A 152 4.27 6.79 -10.85
N VAL A 153 4.76 7.34 -9.72
CA VAL A 153 6.12 7.07 -9.22
C VAL A 153 6.29 5.60 -8.84
N SER A 154 5.34 5.02 -8.09
CA SER A 154 5.42 3.62 -7.65
C SER A 154 5.38 2.66 -8.83
N PHE A 155 4.54 2.95 -9.84
CA PHE A 155 4.49 2.16 -11.07
C PHE A 155 5.83 2.22 -11.83
N LEU A 156 6.39 3.42 -12.03
CA LEU A 156 7.66 3.58 -12.75
C LEU A 156 8.83 2.90 -12.05
N ILE A 157 8.95 3.05 -10.73
CA ILE A 157 10.03 2.40 -9.97
C ILE A 157 9.85 0.88 -9.94
N SER A 158 8.61 0.40 -9.75
CA SER A 158 8.34 -1.05 -9.81
C SER A 158 8.67 -1.63 -11.18
N LEU A 159 8.41 -0.88 -12.26
CA LEU A 159 8.77 -1.27 -13.62
C LEU A 159 10.29 -1.30 -13.82
N PHE A 160 11.03 -0.26 -13.41
CA PHE A 160 12.50 -0.26 -13.52
C PHE A 160 13.15 -1.36 -12.67
N SER A 161 12.60 -1.61 -11.48
CA SER A 161 13.03 -2.68 -10.59
C SER A 161 12.84 -4.05 -11.22
N SER A 162 11.68 -4.23 -11.83
CA SER A 162 11.38 -5.43 -12.58
C SER A 162 12.30 -5.62 -13.80
N LEU A 163 12.80 -4.55 -14.41
CA LEU A 163 13.77 -4.62 -15.51
C LEU A 163 15.22 -4.77 -15.04
N GLY A 164 15.49 -4.84 -13.74
CA GLY A 164 16.84 -4.85 -13.17
C GLY A 164 17.61 -3.55 -13.41
N LYS A 165 16.92 -2.45 -13.69
CA LYS A 165 17.49 -1.12 -13.94
C LYS A 165 17.30 -0.19 -12.75
N ASP A 166 17.28 -0.76 -11.54
CA ASP A 166 17.15 0.03 -10.33
C ASP A 166 18.38 0.89 -10.08
N SER A 167 18.13 2.16 -9.75
CA SER A 167 19.16 3.08 -9.27
C SER A 167 18.81 3.45 -7.83
N ALA A 168 19.66 3.04 -6.88
CA ALA A 168 19.49 3.35 -5.46
C ALA A 168 19.36 4.87 -5.21
N LEU A 169 20.07 5.70 -5.99
CA LEU A 169 19.95 7.15 -5.92
C LEU A 169 18.54 7.62 -6.28
N ILE A 170 17.99 7.13 -7.39
CA ILE A 170 16.64 7.48 -7.87
C ILE A 170 15.61 7.05 -6.82
N THR A 171 15.70 5.81 -6.32
CA THR A 171 14.78 5.27 -5.32
C THR A 171 14.86 6.06 -4.01
N THR A 172 16.05 6.53 -3.59
CA THR A 172 16.21 7.40 -2.42
C THR A 172 15.50 8.73 -2.60
N ILE A 173 15.73 9.41 -3.73
CA ILE A 173 15.16 10.74 -4.02
C ILE A 173 13.63 10.65 -4.06
N PHE A 174 13.09 9.69 -4.82
CA PHE A 174 11.64 9.52 -4.90
C PHE A 174 11.05 9.03 -3.58
N GLY A 175 11.72 8.13 -2.86
CA GLY A 175 11.28 7.69 -1.53
C GLY A 175 11.16 8.86 -0.55
N PHE A 176 12.13 9.79 -0.56
CA PHE A 176 12.09 11.00 0.26
C PHE A 176 10.95 11.96 -0.16
N ILE A 177 10.78 12.20 -1.46
CA ILE A 177 9.67 13.02 -1.97
C ILE A 177 8.33 12.41 -1.57
N MET A 178 8.16 11.09 -1.71
CA MET A 178 6.94 10.39 -1.32
C MET A 178 6.69 10.50 0.18
N ALA A 179 7.74 10.43 1.03
CA ALA A 179 7.60 10.61 2.46
C ALA A 179 7.06 12.00 2.82
N ILE A 180 7.55 13.06 2.18
CA ILE A 180 7.04 14.42 2.39
C ILE A 180 5.58 14.52 1.92
N LEU A 181 5.29 14.08 0.69
CA LEU A 181 3.95 14.16 0.11
C LEU A 181 2.92 13.39 0.95
N TYR A 182 3.24 12.17 1.39
CA TYR A 182 2.32 11.39 2.21
C TYR A 182 2.22 11.87 3.66
N THR A 183 3.26 12.53 4.20
CA THR A 183 3.15 13.22 5.50
C THR A 183 2.12 14.34 5.43
N LEU A 184 2.23 15.19 4.41
CA LEU A 184 1.28 16.27 4.18
C LEU A 184 -0.10 15.73 3.84
N CYS A 185 -0.18 14.67 3.04
CA CYS A 185 -1.44 14.02 2.67
C CYS A 185 -2.17 13.46 3.89
N ALA A 186 -1.50 12.66 4.72
CA ALA A 186 -2.07 12.14 5.96
C ALA A 186 -2.53 13.30 6.85
N GLY A 187 -1.66 14.31 7.07
CA GLY A 187 -2.01 15.43 7.92
C GLY A 187 -3.21 16.26 7.42
N LEU A 188 -3.23 16.56 6.12
CA LEU A 188 -4.31 17.34 5.51
C LEU A 188 -5.61 16.55 5.40
N LEU A 189 -5.57 15.24 5.23
CA LEU A 189 -6.79 14.44 5.11
C LEU A 189 -7.40 14.10 6.48
N THR A 190 -6.60 13.91 7.53
CA THR A 190 -7.09 13.35 8.80
C THR A 190 -7.19 14.31 9.97
N PHE A 191 -6.49 15.46 9.97
CA PHE A 191 -6.57 16.45 11.06
C PHE A 191 -7.47 17.64 10.71
N ASP A 192 -7.81 18.47 11.70
CA ASP A 192 -8.54 19.74 11.55
C ASP A 192 -9.80 19.64 10.67
N ASN A 193 -10.67 18.65 10.93
CA ASN A 193 -11.88 18.38 10.14
C ASN A 193 -11.59 18.08 8.67
N GLY A 194 -10.51 17.34 8.40
CA GLY A 194 -10.18 16.86 7.06
C GLY A 194 -11.22 15.87 6.50
N PRO A 195 -11.22 15.65 5.18
CA PRO A 195 -12.18 14.77 4.51
C PRO A 195 -12.15 13.31 4.99
N ALA A 196 -11.05 12.88 5.61
CA ALA A 196 -10.84 11.55 6.14
C ALA A 196 -10.61 11.58 7.66
N THR A 197 -11.43 12.32 8.42
CA THR A 197 -11.25 12.43 9.89
C THR A 197 -11.60 11.11 10.61
N TYR A 198 -12.61 10.38 10.14
CA TYR A 198 -12.98 9.09 10.72
C TYR A 198 -12.19 7.93 10.12
N ILE A 199 -12.00 6.88 10.93
CA ILE A 199 -11.33 5.66 10.50
C ILE A 199 -12.18 4.96 9.43
N GLY A 200 -11.62 4.89 8.22
CA GLY A 200 -12.18 4.24 7.04
C GLY A 200 -11.13 4.12 5.95
N ASN A 201 -11.51 3.77 4.72
CA ASN A 201 -10.56 3.52 3.64
C ASN A 201 -9.67 4.73 3.33
N HIS A 202 -10.27 5.92 3.29
CA HIS A 202 -9.53 7.15 2.99
C HIS A 202 -8.48 7.46 4.07
N TYR A 203 -8.86 7.33 5.35
CA TYR A 203 -7.96 7.50 6.49
C TYR A 203 -6.83 6.46 6.43
N LEU A 204 -7.16 5.17 6.34
CA LEU A 204 -6.17 4.10 6.40
C LEU A 204 -5.23 4.09 5.20
N SER A 205 -5.72 4.40 3.99
CA SER A 205 -4.86 4.49 2.80
C SER A 205 -3.91 5.70 2.84
N ALA A 206 -4.33 6.83 3.43
CA ALA A 206 -3.42 7.97 3.62
C ALA A 206 -2.30 7.62 4.61
N TRP A 207 -2.64 7.00 5.74
CA TRP A 207 -1.68 6.55 6.75
C TRP A 207 -0.79 5.39 6.27
N ALA A 208 -1.34 4.43 5.53
CA ALA A 208 -0.55 3.35 4.93
C ALA A 208 0.49 3.92 3.96
N GLY A 209 0.10 4.87 3.10
CA GLY A 209 1.04 5.55 2.20
C GLY A 209 2.13 6.32 2.96
N PHE A 210 1.80 6.94 4.09
CA PHE A 210 2.78 7.55 5.00
C PHE A 210 3.77 6.51 5.53
N PHE A 211 3.33 5.43 6.18
CA PHE A 211 4.25 4.44 6.74
C PHE A 211 5.08 3.72 5.66
N LEU A 212 4.48 3.41 4.51
CA LEU A 212 5.16 2.76 3.40
C LEU A 212 6.23 3.66 2.79
N SER A 213 5.96 4.95 2.60
CA SER A 213 6.95 5.88 2.05
C SER A 213 8.16 6.07 2.98
N PHE A 214 7.96 6.12 4.31
CA PHE A 214 9.07 6.10 5.27
C PHE A 214 9.82 4.77 5.30
N THR A 215 9.12 3.65 5.18
CA THR A 215 9.75 2.32 5.12
C THR A 215 10.64 2.20 3.89
N ILE A 216 10.15 2.65 2.73
CA ILE A 216 10.92 2.73 1.48
C ILE A 216 12.14 3.63 1.69
N PHE A 217 11.93 4.88 2.13
CA PHE A 217 13.03 5.83 2.32
C PHE A 217 14.10 5.29 3.28
N GLY A 218 13.71 4.74 4.42
CA GLY A 218 14.62 4.15 5.39
C GLY A 218 15.39 2.93 4.85
N SER A 219 14.73 2.08 4.06
CA SER A 219 15.39 0.91 3.47
C SER A 219 16.50 1.29 2.48
N VAL A 220 16.27 2.29 1.62
CA VAL A 220 17.28 2.74 0.66
C VAL A 220 18.35 3.59 1.33
N LEU A 221 17.99 4.39 2.34
CA LEU A 221 18.97 5.16 3.11
C LEU A 221 19.96 4.23 3.84
N LYS A 222 19.49 3.11 4.39
CA LYS A 222 20.35 2.11 5.02
C LYS A 222 21.35 1.52 4.02
N GLU A 223 20.90 1.24 2.80
CA GLU A 223 21.74 0.75 1.71
C GLU A 223 22.77 1.80 1.28
N PHE A 224 22.35 3.06 1.11
CA PHE A 224 23.21 4.17 0.72
C PHE A 224 24.30 4.48 1.75
N LEU A 225 23.98 4.37 3.04
CA LEU A 225 24.95 4.57 4.13
C LEU A 225 25.88 3.37 4.36
N GLY A 226 25.71 2.27 3.60
CA GLY A 226 26.52 1.06 3.78
C GLY A 226 26.28 0.35 5.13
N ALA A 227 25.24 0.73 5.87
CA ALA A 227 24.91 0.14 7.18
C ALA A 227 24.19 -1.23 7.05
N GLY A 228 24.24 -1.85 5.88
CA GLY A 228 23.49 -3.04 5.48
C GLY A 228 24.10 -4.38 5.92
N ASP A 229 25.42 -4.53 5.90
CA ASP A 229 26.06 -5.86 5.89
C ASP A 229 26.83 -6.23 7.17
N ALA A 230 26.89 -5.36 8.18
CA ALA A 230 27.66 -5.66 9.39
C ALA A 230 27.03 -6.77 10.27
N SER A 231 25.75 -7.11 10.08
CA SER A 231 25.01 -8.05 10.94
C SER A 231 24.89 -9.48 10.41
N THR A 232 25.28 -9.77 9.16
CA THR A 232 25.24 -11.13 8.58
C THR A 232 26.63 -11.78 8.47
N ALA A 233 27.72 -11.01 8.55
CA ALA A 233 29.09 -11.53 8.50
C ALA A 233 29.58 -12.22 9.79
N ALA A 234 28.84 -12.12 10.90
CA ALA A 234 29.27 -12.65 12.21
C ALA A 234 28.79 -14.08 12.53
N ALA A 235 28.00 -14.72 11.66
CA ALA A 235 27.38 -16.03 11.93
C ALA A 235 28.01 -17.21 11.15
N GLY A 236 29.08 -16.99 10.36
CA GLY A 236 29.64 -17.98 9.44
C GLY A 236 30.98 -18.61 9.82
N THR A 237 31.61 -18.23 10.94
CA THR A 237 33.00 -18.64 11.27
C THR A 237 33.09 -19.40 12.58
N ALA A 238 32.21 -20.39 12.79
CA ALA A 238 32.29 -21.30 13.93
C ALA A 238 31.88 -22.72 13.51
N GLY A 239 32.82 -23.47 12.94
CA GLY A 239 32.59 -24.88 12.64
C GLY A 239 33.55 -25.47 11.63
N ASP A 240 34.86 -25.32 11.85
CA ASP A 240 35.87 -26.13 11.16
C ASP A 240 36.97 -26.51 12.17
N ASP A 241 36.56 -27.29 13.17
CA ASP A 241 37.45 -28.06 14.03
C ASP A 241 36.70 -29.35 14.37
N VAL A 242 37.03 -30.46 13.71
CA VAL A 242 37.34 -31.78 14.28
C VAL A 242 37.49 -32.75 13.10
N GLU A 243 38.67 -32.73 12.49
CA GLU A 243 39.27 -33.91 11.86
C GLU A 243 39.82 -34.76 13.01
N MET A 244 39.17 -35.87 13.34
CA MET A 244 39.69 -36.85 14.29
C MET A 244 40.07 -38.11 13.52
N ASP A 245 41.37 -38.23 13.27
CA ASP A 245 42.06 -39.44 12.84
C ASP A 245 41.53 -40.66 13.59
N ARG A 246 40.97 -41.62 12.83
CA ARG A 246 40.78 -42.99 13.31
C ARG A 246 41.86 -43.87 12.69
N ILE A 247 42.77 -44.28 13.56
CA ILE A 247 43.73 -45.38 13.39
C ILE A 247 42.95 -46.70 13.31
#